data_AF-A0A5N5D1V8-F1
#
_entry.id   AF-A0A5N5D1V8-F1
#
_cell.length_a   1.000
_cell.length_b   1.000
_cell.length_c   1.000
_cell.angle_alpha   90.00
_cell.angle_beta   90.00
_cell.angle_gamma   90.00
#
_symmetry.space_group_name_H-M   'P 1'
#
loop_
_entity.id
_entity.type
_entity.pdbx_description
1 polymer ?
#
loop_
_entity_poly.entity_id
_entity_poly.type
_entity_poly.pdbx_seq_one_letter_code
_entity_poly.pdbx_strand_id
1 'polypeptide(L)'
;MPAQTNKTSDSAPSDSGSAPQPAKTWANVARDANKPSTGSSQRPALTTSVTTQTPAWPALGRGRVTTAGQRARQSVARVSEALGNVNISDSSTQANQWSSTPAQLHSSSNWQPIPADTLTEDLDPSRKKQAKAVTPTPPALPEAHYTSFSHVDRIIWAMLNDALLVSVDMEFFMGRSPYDKQGNLRDRKPTTPPEVGISVSDPLNLPSAERLDLVQRILTSRARHVRVKELCRFTNPQMPYYSDVCPTGCENCFQFGKTEFASLEETKQILRETILVPRESAEEQAEEEGKEKKQEAGRFRPVAVVVHDATNDIKALREELGLDLDKPEFDHVFIVDTQKVAQRQGDKRKIGLKALLADSFISSDHAHNSGNDAFRTLAAGLIQGVQKVKKHEVATSSSGRGSPSTTGSGPTDSGADTENGEGSAEGVDQESQEPHMGPDDAVEAVRQRCRGVHQFASAQTKGIPIFCSKCHSTAHLAEECQATIRCKRCWSPHHLAETCMRIHVRSCRRTGNCPRGCWTH
;
A
#
# COMPACT_ATOMS: atom_id res chain seq x y z
N MET A 1 -16.48 24.96 -67.52
CA MET A 1 -15.48 24.38 -66.59
C MET A 1 -16.21 23.48 -65.59
N PRO A 2 -16.46 22.20 -65.92
CA PRO A 2 -16.98 21.21 -64.98
C PRO A 2 -15.89 20.22 -64.53
N ALA A 3 -16.14 19.64 -63.36
CA ALA A 3 -15.28 18.69 -62.66
C ALA A 3 -15.12 17.36 -63.42
N GLN A 4 -13.89 16.83 -63.43
CA GLN A 4 -13.57 15.47 -63.87
C GLN A 4 -13.20 14.58 -62.67
N THR A 5 -13.76 13.38 -62.73
CA THR A 5 -13.51 12.18 -61.94
C THR A 5 -12.06 11.69 -62.05
N ASN A 6 -11.55 10.97 -61.04
CA ASN A 6 -10.64 9.85 -61.30
C ASN A 6 -10.73 8.72 -60.29
N LYS A 7 -10.86 7.50 -60.85
CA LYS A 7 -10.66 6.17 -60.27
C LYS A 7 -9.17 5.82 -60.29
N THR A 8 -8.71 5.05 -59.32
CA THR A 8 -7.60 4.05 -59.40
C THR A 8 -7.58 3.30 -58.07
N SER A 9 -7.11 2.06 -57.91
CA SER A 9 -7.05 0.82 -58.69
C SER A 9 -6.38 -0.19 -57.75
N ASP A 10 -6.83 -1.44 -57.79
CA ASP A 10 -6.30 -2.58 -57.03
C ASP A 10 -4.79 -2.81 -57.21
N SER A 11 -4.13 -3.33 -56.18
CA SER A 11 -2.92 -4.16 -56.28
C SER A 11 -2.69 -4.95 -54.99
N ALA A 12 -3.03 -6.24 -55.03
CA ALA A 12 -2.48 -7.24 -54.11
C ALA A 12 -1.05 -7.62 -54.53
N PRO A 13 -0.25 -8.16 -53.60
CA PRO A 13 0.53 -9.34 -53.97
C PRO A 13 0.46 -10.49 -52.95
N SER A 14 0.60 -11.67 -53.55
CA SER A 14 0.51 -13.03 -53.09
C SER A 14 1.60 -13.51 -52.13
N ASP A 15 1.17 -14.36 -51.20
CA ASP A 15 1.80 -15.54 -50.61
C ASP A 15 3.16 -16.02 -51.15
N SER A 16 4.09 -16.31 -50.23
CA SER A 16 4.79 -17.60 -50.21
C SER A 16 5.41 -17.85 -48.83
N GLY A 17 5.04 -18.98 -48.24
CA GLY A 17 5.39 -19.36 -46.87
C GLY A 17 6.79 -19.93 -46.67
N SER A 18 7.13 -20.15 -45.40
CA SER A 18 8.07 -21.16 -44.94
C SER A 18 7.91 -21.34 -43.43
N ALA A 19 7.35 -22.48 -43.03
CA ALA A 19 7.31 -22.93 -41.64
C ALA A 19 8.68 -23.50 -41.22
N PRO A 20 9.22 -23.16 -40.03
CA PRO A 20 10.42 -23.82 -39.53
C PRO A 20 10.08 -25.16 -38.85
N GLN A 21 10.71 -26.23 -39.33
CA GLN A 21 10.71 -27.55 -38.70
C GLN A 21 11.59 -27.61 -37.43
N PRO A 22 11.29 -28.53 -36.49
CA PRO A 22 11.93 -28.59 -35.18
C PRO A 22 13.35 -29.15 -35.20
N ALA A 23 14.22 -28.54 -34.39
CA ALA A 23 15.60 -28.95 -34.21
C ALA A 23 15.71 -30.32 -33.50
N LYS A 24 16.63 -31.12 -34.05
CA LYS A 24 16.95 -32.50 -33.68
C LYS A 24 17.62 -32.60 -32.31
N THR A 25 17.20 -33.63 -31.57
CA THR A 25 17.87 -34.27 -30.45
C THR A 25 19.35 -34.56 -30.72
N TRP A 26 20.22 -34.19 -29.78
CA TRP A 26 21.61 -34.68 -29.71
C TRP A 26 21.77 -35.57 -28.48
N ALA A 27 21.88 -36.85 -28.74
CA ALA A 27 22.41 -37.86 -27.83
C ALA A 27 23.87 -38.14 -28.18
N ASN A 28 24.68 -38.46 -27.17
CA ASN A 28 25.96 -39.15 -27.23
C ASN A 28 27.18 -38.41 -27.83
N VAL A 29 27.97 -37.78 -26.95
CA VAL A 29 29.44 -37.83 -27.02
C VAL A 29 29.98 -37.93 -25.58
N ALA A 30 30.34 -39.14 -25.16
CA ALA A 30 31.16 -39.37 -23.98
C ALA A 30 32.02 -40.62 -24.20
N ARG A 31 33.29 -40.42 -24.55
CA ARG A 31 34.39 -41.37 -24.29
C ARG A 31 35.71 -40.62 -24.07
N ASP A 32 36.31 -40.96 -22.95
CA ASP A 32 37.74 -41.14 -22.66
C ASP A 32 38.71 -39.94 -22.72
N ALA A 33 39.16 -39.50 -21.53
CA ALA A 33 40.57 -39.25 -21.25
C ALA A 33 40.88 -39.14 -19.73
N ASN A 34 41.39 -40.25 -19.20
CA ASN A 34 42.52 -40.42 -18.26
C ASN A 34 42.97 -39.33 -17.24
N LYS A 35 42.99 -39.82 -15.98
CA LYS A 35 44.02 -39.77 -14.91
C LYS A 35 44.34 -38.48 -14.13
N PRO A 36 44.50 -38.59 -12.78
CA PRO A 36 44.79 -37.48 -11.88
C PRO A 36 46.29 -37.27 -11.66
N SER A 37 46.74 -36.02 -11.60
CA SER A 37 48.02 -35.65 -11.03
C SER A 37 47.84 -35.15 -9.59
N THR A 38 48.41 -35.91 -8.66
CA THR A 38 48.62 -35.55 -7.27
C THR A 38 49.70 -34.47 -7.18
N GLY A 39 49.33 -33.28 -6.71
CA GLY A 39 50.25 -32.18 -6.42
C GLY A 39 49.99 -31.62 -5.03
N SER A 40 50.63 -32.24 -4.03
CA SER A 40 50.68 -31.74 -2.65
C SER A 40 51.51 -30.45 -2.60
N SER A 41 50.91 -29.34 -2.21
CA SER A 41 51.65 -28.14 -1.79
C SER A 41 51.16 -27.74 -0.40
N GLN A 42 51.98 -28.10 0.59
CA GLN A 42 51.87 -27.66 1.96
C GLN A 42 52.09 -26.13 2.01
N ARG A 43 51.16 -25.39 2.61
CA ARG A 43 51.37 -24.01 3.04
C ARG A 43 51.41 -23.97 4.57
N PRO A 44 52.35 -23.22 5.17
CA PRO A 44 52.48 -23.14 6.62
C PRO A 44 51.37 -22.28 7.24
N ALA A 45 50.88 -22.73 8.39
CA ALA A 45 49.96 -22.01 9.24
C ALA A 45 50.67 -20.82 9.90
N LEU A 46 50.19 -19.60 9.64
CA LEU A 46 50.51 -18.40 10.41
C LEU A 46 49.40 -18.23 11.45
N THR A 47 49.70 -18.61 12.69
CA THR A 47 48.93 -18.28 13.89
C THR A 47 49.20 -16.82 14.29
N THR A 48 48.24 -15.94 14.06
CA THR A 48 48.19 -14.61 14.67
C THR A 48 47.15 -14.59 15.78
N SER A 49 47.62 -14.55 17.03
CA SER A 49 46.80 -14.28 18.21
C SER A 49 46.43 -12.80 18.24
N VAL A 50 45.15 -12.49 18.07
CA VAL A 50 44.60 -11.13 18.27
C VAL A 50 44.10 -11.02 19.71
N THR A 51 44.84 -10.28 20.52
CA THR A 51 44.41 -9.83 21.86
C THR A 51 43.38 -8.72 21.69
N THR A 52 42.13 -8.97 22.07
CA THR A 52 41.07 -7.94 22.11
C THR A 52 41.17 -7.18 23.43
N GLN A 53 41.70 -5.96 23.38
CA GLN A 53 41.49 -4.95 24.42
C GLN A 53 40.19 -4.19 24.12
N THR A 54 39.23 -4.28 25.02
CA THR A 54 38.04 -3.42 25.05
C THR A 54 38.40 -2.01 25.52
N PRO A 55 38.12 -0.93 24.77
CA PRO A 55 38.22 0.41 25.29
C PRO A 55 36.94 0.77 26.08
N ALA A 56 37.14 1.28 27.29
CA ALA A 56 36.09 1.88 28.10
C ALA A 56 35.60 3.18 27.44
N TRP A 57 34.27 3.30 27.28
CA TRP A 57 33.62 4.53 26.81
C TRP A 57 33.28 5.44 28.00
N PRO A 58 33.40 6.77 27.86
CA PRO A 58 33.08 7.72 28.92
C PRO A 58 31.56 7.91 29.06
N ALA A 59 31.13 8.10 30.31
CA ALA A 59 29.76 8.39 30.68
C ALA A 59 29.22 9.63 29.94
N LEU A 60 28.13 9.43 29.18
CA LEU A 60 27.39 10.52 28.54
C LEU A 60 26.44 11.18 29.55
N GLY A 61 26.53 12.51 29.61
CA GLY A 61 25.80 13.37 30.53
C GLY A 61 24.28 13.39 30.33
N ARG A 62 23.60 13.81 31.39
CA ARG A 62 22.13 13.90 31.51
C ARG A 62 21.58 14.89 30.49
N GLY A 63 20.93 14.38 29.44
CA GLY A 63 20.17 15.17 28.47
C GLY A 63 18.83 15.66 29.05
N ARG A 64 18.49 16.90 28.72
CA ARG A 64 17.26 17.61 29.13
C ARG A 64 16.03 16.94 28.51
N VAL A 65 15.04 16.57 29.33
CA VAL A 65 13.75 16.02 28.89
C VAL A 65 12.95 17.12 28.18
N THR A 66 12.48 16.85 26.96
CA THR A 66 11.60 17.76 26.22
C THR A 66 10.14 17.56 26.63
N THR A 67 9.33 18.62 26.51
CA THR A 67 7.91 18.66 26.90
C THR A 67 7.05 17.63 26.16
N ALA A 68 7.48 17.15 24.99
CA ALA A 68 6.83 16.07 24.25
C ALA A 68 7.02 14.69 24.91
N GLY A 69 8.21 14.44 25.48
CA GLY A 69 8.49 13.20 26.23
C GLY A 69 7.73 13.11 27.56
N GLN A 70 7.35 14.25 28.16
CA GLN A 70 6.50 14.27 29.35
C GLN A 70 5.03 13.94 29.05
N ARG A 71 4.49 14.36 27.89
CA ARG A 71 3.10 14.04 27.50
C ARG A 71 2.94 12.57 27.13
N ALA A 72 3.92 11.97 26.45
CA ALA A 72 3.91 10.54 26.14
C ALA A 72 3.94 9.67 27.43
N ARG A 73 4.68 10.09 28.45
CA ARG A 73 4.68 9.41 29.77
C ARG A 73 3.36 9.57 30.52
N GLN A 74 2.68 10.71 30.37
CA GLN A 74 1.35 10.92 30.96
C GLN A 74 0.26 10.07 30.30
N SER A 75 0.36 9.80 28.99
CA SER A 75 -0.56 8.88 28.31
C SER A 75 -0.36 7.42 28.75
N VAL A 76 0.89 6.96 28.94
CA VAL A 76 1.17 5.62 29.48
C VAL A 76 0.71 5.47 30.93
N ALA A 77 0.84 6.53 31.74
CA ALA A 77 0.34 6.53 33.11
C ALA A 77 -1.19 6.42 33.19
N ARG A 78 -1.93 7.10 32.29
CA ARG A 78 -3.40 7.01 32.21
C ARG A 78 -3.90 5.62 31.80
N VAL A 79 -3.18 4.91 30.94
CA VAL A 79 -3.49 3.51 30.58
C VAL A 79 -3.22 2.57 31.76
N SER A 80 -2.18 2.84 32.55
CA SER A 80 -1.87 2.04 33.74
C SER A 80 -2.84 2.27 34.90
N GLU A 81 -3.46 3.45 35.00
CA GLU A 81 -4.50 3.77 35.99
C GLU A 81 -5.87 3.17 35.62
N ALA A 82 -6.17 3.07 34.32
CA ALA A 82 -7.41 2.48 33.82
C ALA A 82 -7.46 0.94 33.92
N LEU A 83 -6.31 0.27 34.06
CA LEU A 83 -6.24 -1.20 34.05
C LEU A 83 -6.22 -1.85 35.44
N GLY A 84 -6.24 -1.08 36.52
CA GLY A 84 -6.27 -1.63 37.89
C GLY A 84 -4.98 -2.37 38.27
N ASN A 85 -4.60 -2.28 39.53
CA ASN A 85 -3.39 -2.91 40.06
C ASN A 85 -3.45 -4.45 39.96
N VAL A 86 -2.95 -5.02 38.88
CA VAL A 86 -2.56 -6.43 38.82
C VAL A 86 -1.12 -6.54 39.32
N ASN A 87 -0.97 -7.05 40.54
CA ASN A 87 0.32 -7.44 41.10
C ASN A 87 0.91 -8.58 40.25
N ILE A 88 1.92 -8.27 39.44
CA ILE A 88 2.79 -9.27 38.83
C ILE A 88 4.05 -9.33 39.71
N SER A 89 4.10 -10.33 40.58
CA SER A 89 5.34 -10.73 41.23
C SER A 89 6.00 -11.85 40.42
N ASP A 90 7.30 -11.67 40.21
CA ASP A 90 8.36 -12.61 39.80
C ASP A 90 7.98 -13.96 39.15
N SER A 91 8.36 -14.11 37.88
CA SER A 91 8.72 -15.42 37.31
C SER A 91 9.76 -15.27 36.19
N SER A 92 11.01 -15.01 36.60
CA SER A 92 12.19 -15.05 35.74
C SER A 92 12.93 -16.39 35.88
N THR A 93 12.32 -17.52 35.54
CA THR A 93 13.06 -18.77 35.24
C THR A 93 12.13 -19.85 34.69
N GLN A 94 12.02 -19.96 33.36
CA GLN A 94 11.80 -21.22 32.63
C GLN A 94 11.89 -20.95 31.12
N ALA A 95 13.12 -20.83 30.63
CA ALA A 95 13.43 -21.06 29.23
C ALA A 95 14.12 -22.43 29.12
N ASN A 96 13.76 -23.19 28.09
CA ASN A 96 14.23 -24.53 27.70
C ASN A 96 13.34 -25.70 28.18
N GLN A 97 12.40 -26.12 27.34
CA GLN A 97 12.20 -27.52 26.91
C GLN A 97 10.86 -27.69 26.20
N TRP A 98 10.75 -27.36 24.91
CA TRP A 98 9.68 -27.91 24.07
C TRP A 98 10.29 -28.49 22.80
N SER A 99 10.44 -29.81 22.85
CA SER A 99 10.90 -30.70 21.79
C SER A 99 9.82 -30.86 20.70
N SER A 100 10.32 -30.86 19.47
CA SER A 100 9.68 -31.19 18.20
C SER A 100 8.68 -32.36 18.22
N THR A 101 7.46 -32.11 17.73
CA THR A 101 6.59 -33.12 17.08
C THR A 101 5.83 -32.41 15.94
N PRO A 102 5.70 -32.99 14.73
CA PRO A 102 5.13 -32.31 13.59
C PRO A 102 3.59 -32.33 13.64
N ALA A 103 2.97 -31.14 13.63
CA ALA A 103 1.53 -31.01 13.53
C ALA A 103 1.08 -31.29 12.08
N GLN A 104 0.21 -32.30 11.91
CA GLN A 104 -0.56 -32.50 10.69
C GLN A 104 -1.50 -31.30 10.48
N LEU A 105 -1.34 -30.65 9.34
CA LEU A 105 -2.21 -29.58 8.85
C LEU A 105 -3.59 -30.15 8.49
N HIS A 106 -4.56 -30.03 9.39
CA HIS A 106 -5.96 -30.01 9.02
C HIS A 106 -6.30 -28.63 8.45
N SER A 107 -6.48 -28.59 7.14
CA SER A 107 -7.04 -27.47 6.39
C SER A 107 -8.54 -27.37 6.68
N SER A 108 -8.92 -26.47 7.59
CA SER A 108 -10.30 -26.00 7.71
C SER A 108 -10.31 -24.52 8.11
N SER A 109 -10.04 -23.65 7.14
CA SER A 109 -10.37 -22.23 7.26
C SER A 109 -11.79 -22.01 6.74
N ASN A 110 -12.78 -22.17 7.62
CA ASN A 110 -14.12 -21.65 7.40
C ASN A 110 -14.08 -20.13 7.59
N TRP A 111 -13.68 -19.42 6.54
CA TRP A 111 -14.04 -18.02 6.37
C TRP A 111 -15.25 -18.01 5.46
N GLN A 112 -16.45 -17.96 6.05
CA GLN A 112 -17.64 -17.62 5.29
C GLN A 112 -17.80 -16.10 5.34
N PRO A 113 -17.99 -15.42 4.20
CA PRO A 113 -18.49 -14.05 4.24
C PRO A 113 -19.81 -14.07 5.01
N ILE A 114 -20.01 -13.10 5.91
CA ILE A 114 -21.30 -12.90 6.56
C ILE A 114 -22.31 -12.68 5.42
N PRO A 115 -23.31 -13.56 5.22
CA PRO A 115 -24.33 -13.34 4.21
C PRO A 115 -25.15 -12.13 4.67
N ALA A 116 -25.34 -11.15 3.80
CA ALA A 116 -26.16 -9.96 4.06
C ALA A 116 -27.65 -10.29 4.35
N ASP A 117 -28.07 -11.55 4.24
CA ASP A 117 -29.46 -12.01 4.27
C ASP A 117 -29.89 -12.78 5.54
N THR A 118 -29.18 -12.70 6.67
CA THR A 118 -29.57 -13.47 7.89
C THR A 118 -30.24 -12.67 9.02
N LEU A 119 -30.88 -11.53 8.70
CA LEU A 119 -31.74 -10.79 9.66
C LEU A 119 -33.14 -10.49 9.12
N THR A 120 -33.80 -11.47 8.51
CA THR A 120 -35.21 -11.33 8.12
C THR A 120 -35.99 -12.63 8.35
N GLU A 121 -36.21 -13.02 9.60
CA GLU A 121 -37.36 -13.87 9.92
C GLU A 121 -38.18 -13.29 11.08
N ASP A 122 -39.50 -13.34 10.89
CA ASP A 122 -40.62 -12.89 11.73
C ASP A 122 -41.01 -11.40 11.75
N LEU A 123 -41.09 -10.78 10.56
CA LEU A 123 -41.96 -9.61 10.36
C LEU A 123 -43.18 -9.95 9.48
N ASP A 124 -44.34 -9.80 10.11
CA ASP A 124 -45.71 -9.84 9.62
C ASP A 124 -45.89 -9.50 8.11
N PRO A 125 -46.43 -10.44 7.29
CA PRO A 125 -46.69 -10.21 5.87
C PRO A 125 -47.68 -9.08 5.56
N SER A 126 -48.37 -8.53 6.57
CA SER A 126 -49.26 -7.37 6.45
C SER A 126 -48.54 -6.05 6.18
N ARG A 127 -47.22 -5.96 6.38
CA ARG A 127 -46.45 -4.69 6.23
C ARG A 127 -45.78 -4.48 4.86
N LYS A 128 -45.92 -5.41 3.90
CA LYS A 128 -45.30 -5.34 2.55
C LYS A 128 -45.88 -4.25 1.60
N LYS A 129 -46.63 -3.27 2.10
CA LYS A 129 -47.13 -2.11 1.33
C LYS A 129 -46.54 -0.77 1.78
N GLN A 130 -45.44 -0.75 2.55
CA GLN A 130 -44.69 0.49 2.75
C GLN A 130 -43.79 0.76 1.56
N ALA A 131 -43.97 1.94 0.98
CA ALA A 131 -43.34 2.41 -0.24
C ALA A 131 -41.85 2.09 -0.28
N LYS A 132 -41.40 1.42 -1.35
CA LYS A 132 -39.99 1.35 -1.76
C LYS A 132 -39.54 2.81 -1.89
N ALA A 133 -38.95 3.36 -0.84
CA ALA A 133 -38.46 4.71 -0.83
C ALA A 133 -37.46 4.80 -1.98
N VAL A 134 -37.86 5.50 -3.04
CA VAL A 134 -37.03 5.76 -4.20
C VAL A 134 -35.82 6.50 -3.66
N THR A 135 -34.73 5.76 -3.46
CA THR A 135 -33.46 6.39 -3.12
C THR A 135 -33.11 7.20 -4.36
N PRO A 136 -33.03 8.53 -4.28
CA PRO A 136 -32.85 9.36 -5.45
C PRO A 136 -31.61 8.87 -6.19
N THR A 137 -31.77 8.50 -7.46
CA THR A 137 -30.65 8.15 -8.33
C THR A 137 -29.66 9.32 -8.26
N PRO A 138 -28.40 9.10 -7.84
CA PRO A 138 -27.44 10.18 -7.77
C PRO A 138 -27.34 10.83 -9.16
N PRO A 139 -27.33 12.17 -9.23
CA PRO A 139 -27.27 12.87 -10.51
C PRO A 139 -26.08 12.33 -11.32
N ALA A 140 -26.28 12.17 -12.63
CA ALA A 140 -25.20 11.77 -13.54
C ALA A 140 -23.99 12.68 -13.28
N LEU A 141 -22.90 12.09 -12.78
CA LEU A 141 -21.69 12.84 -12.47
C LEU A 141 -21.23 13.51 -13.76
N PRO A 142 -21.05 14.85 -13.79
CA PRO A 142 -20.45 15.50 -14.95
C PRO A 142 -19.09 14.83 -15.22
N GLU A 143 -18.69 14.71 -16.49
CA GLU A 143 -17.34 14.25 -16.87
C GLU A 143 -16.31 15.12 -16.15
N ALA A 144 -15.87 14.67 -14.98
CA ALA A 144 -15.04 15.45 -14.10
C ALA A 144 -13.63 15.38 -14.67
N HIS A 145 -13.17 16.49 -15.26
CA HIS A 145 -11.76 16.67 -15.60
C HIS A 145 -10.95 16.88 -14.32
N TYR A 146 -10.66 15.80 -13.58
CA TYR A 146 -9.93 15.80 -12.31
C TYR A 146 -8.57 16.48 -12.39
N THR A 147 -7.99 16.55 -13.59
CA THR A 147 -6.71 17.21 -13.87
C THR A 147 -6.74 18.69 -13.49
N SER A 148 -7.89 19.36 -13.60
CA SER A 148 -8.08 20.76 -13.22
C SER A 148 -8.20 21.00 -11.71
N PHE A 149 -8.54 19.95 -10.95
CA PHE A 149 -8.76 20.06 -9.51
C PHE A 149 -7.43 20.11 -8.75
N SER A 150 -7.39 20.92 -7.69
CA SER A 150 -6.31 20.83 -6.72
C SER A 150 -6.35 19.48 -6.00
N HIS A 151 -5.25 19.04 -5.38
CA HIS A 151 -5.27 17.79 -4.60
C HIS A 151 -6.28 17.83 -3.43
N VAL A 152 -6.55 19.02 -2.87
CA VAL A 152 -7.58 19.21 -1.84
C VAL A 152 -8.97 18.99 -2.43
N ASP A 153 -9.25 19.57 -3.59
CA ASP A 153 -10.56 19.41 -4.24
C ASP A 153 -10.77 17.96 -4.71
N ARG A 154 -9.72 17.29 -5.19
CA ARG A 154 -9.76 15.87 -5.55
C ARG A 154 -10.14 14.97 -4.38
N ILE A 155 -9.55 15.18 -3.19
CA ILE A 155 -9.90 14.34 -2.03
C ILE A 155 -11.30 14.69 -1.51
N ILE A 156 -11.72 15.96 -1.50
CA ILE A 156 -13.11 16.33 -1.14
C ILE A 156 -14.09 15.66 -2.10
N TRP A 157 -13.84 15.77 -3.41
CA TRP A 157 -14.67 15.15 -4.44
C TRP A 157 -14.72 13.63 -4.26
N ALA A 158 -13.59 12.98 -4.03
CA ALA A 158 -13.53 11.53 -3.82
C ALA A 158 -14.38 11.08 -2.63
N MET A 159 -14.36 11.83 -1.53
CA MET A 159 -15.15 11.52 -0.33
C MET A 159 -16.65 11.71 -0.56
N LEU A 160 -17.04 12.71 -1.34
CA LEU A 160 -18.45 13.04 -1.60
C LEU A 160 -19.10 12.23 -2.73
N ASN A 161 -18.30 11.56 -3.57
CA ASN A 161 -18.78 10.86 -4.77
C ASN A 161 -18.42 9.36 -4.76
N ASP A 162 -18.31 8.78 -3.56
CA ASP A 162 -18.08 7.34 -3.33
C ASP A 162 -16.92 6.73 -4.15
N ALA A 163 -15.90 7.55 -4.41
CA ALA A 163 -14.72 7.09 -5.13
C ALA A 163 -13.96 6.06 -4.29
N LEU A 164 -13.46 5.02 -4.96
CA LEU A 164 -12.57 4.04 -4.33
C LEU A 164 -11.25 4.72 -4.01
N LEU A 165 -10.82 4.66 -2.75
CA LEU A 165 -9.50 5.16 -2.38
C LEU A 165 -8.51 3.99 -2.43
N VAL A 166 -7.48 4.12 -3.27
CA VAL A 166 -6.40 3.13 -3.39
C VAL A 166 -5.10 3.83 -3.04
N SER A 167 -4.51 3.50 -1.90
CA SER A 167 -3.16 3.95 -1.58
C SER A 167 -2.11 2.98 -2.09
N VAL A 168 -1.05 3.52 -2.67
CA VAL A 168 0.11 2.77 -3.18
C VAL A 168 1.37 3.41 -2.64
N ASP A 169 2.30 2.57 -2.20
CA ASP A 169 3.65 2.98 -1.80
C ASP A 169 4.65 1.96 -2.38
N MET A 170 5.80 2.43 -2.85
CA MET A 170 6.83 1.55 -3.41
C MET A 170 8.18 1.82 -2.78
N GLU A 171 8.76 0.75 -2.25
CA GLU A 171 10.08 0.81 -1.65
C GLU A 171 11.15 0.50 -2.69
N PHE A 172 12.15 1.36 -2.77
CA PHE A 172 13.27 1.20 -3.68
C PHE A 172 14.51 0.77 -2.92
N PHE A 173 15.32 -0.10 -3.53
CA PHE A 173 16.60 -0.48 -2.94
C PHE A 173 17.55 0.73 -2.81
N MET A 174 17.81 1.20 -1.59
CA MET A 174 18.66 2.35 -1.25
C MET A 174 20.13 1.99 -1.01
N GLY A 175 20.44 0.70 -0.85
CA GLY A 175 21.81 0.27 -0.60
C GLY A 175 22.77 0.66 -1.72
N ARG A 176 24.06 0.84 -1.37
CA ARG A 176 25.11 0.60 -2.37
C ARG A 176 24.97 -0.85 -2.76
N SER A 177 25.09 -1.14 -4.06
CA SER A 177 25.27 -2.54 -4.44
C SER A 177 26.39 -3.13 -3.58
N PRO A 178 26.23 -4.30 -2.97
CA PRO A 178 27.29 -4.93 -2.16
C PRO A 178 28.59 -5.18 -2.95
N TYR A 179 28.55 -4.94 -4.27
CA TYR A 179 29.66 -5.03 -5.21
C TYR A 179 30.35 -3.69 -5.51
N ASP A 180 29.86 -2.55 -5.01
CA ASP A 180 30.47 -1.23 -5.19
C ASP A 180 31.59 -0.96 -4.18
N LYS A 181 32.62 -1.83 -4.16
CA LYS A 181 33.86 -1.58 -3.40
C LYS A 181 34.88 -0.76 -4.20
N GLN A 182 34.63 -0.53 -5.49
CA GLN A 182 35.61 -0.01 -6.45
C GLN A 182 35.06 1.06 -7.40
N GLY A 183 33.86 1.61 -7.16
CA GLY A 183 33.25 2.59 -8.08
C GLY A 183 32.91 1.99 -9.45
N ASN A 184 32.89 0.66 -9.56
CA ASN A 184 32.61 -0.02 -10.82
C ASN A 184 31.10 0.03 -11.05
N LEU A 185 30.69 0.93 -11.95
CA LEU A 185 29.34 1.24 -12.48
C LEU A 185 28.43 0.05 -12.89
N ARG A 186 28.88 -1.19 -12.69
CA ARG A 186 28.29 -2.41 -13.29
C ARG A 186 27.20 -3.06 -12.45
N ASP A 187 27.11 -2.78 -11.16
CA ASP A 187 25.98 -3.25 -10.35
C ASP A 187 25.03 -2.10 -10.07
N ARG A 188 24.26 -1.74 -11.11
CA ARG A 188 23.25 -0.69 -11.03
C ARG A 188 22.16 -1.11 -10.04
N LYS A 189 21.83 -0.19 -9.13
CA LYS A 189 20.62 -0.23 -8.30
C LYS A 189 19.42 -0.64 -9.18
N PRO A 190 18.62 -1.65 -8.79
CA PRO A 190 17.41 -1.99 -9.53
C PRO A 190 16.52 -0.75 -9.57
N THR A 191 16.02 -0.43 -10.78
CA THR A 191 15.08 0.66 -10.99
C THR A 191 13.68 0.25 -10.56
N THR A 192 13.35 -1.03 -10.79
CA THR A 192 12.11 -1.67 -10.36
C THR A 192 12.10 -1.82 -8.84
N PRO A 193 11.00 -1.43 -8.15
CA PRO A 193 10.91 -1.54 -6.70
C PRO A 193 10.85 -3.01 -6.26
N PRO A 194 11.64 -3.44 -5.25
CA PRO A 194 11.51 -4.77 -4.66
C PRO A 194 10.18 -5.01 -3.93
N GLU A 195 9.49 -3.97 -3.48
CA GLU A 195 8.29 -4.07 -2.65
C GLU A 195 7.23 -3.07 -3.09
N VAL A 196 5.97 -3.49 -3.07
CA VAL A 196 4.80 -2.68 -3.40
C VAL A 196 3.76 -2.84 -2.30
N GLY A 197 3.39 -1.74 -1.69
CA GLY A 197 2.33 -1.63 -0.72
C GLY A 197 1.05 -1.17 -1.39
N ILE A 198 -0.07 -1.78 -1.01
CA ILE A 198 -1.38 -1.42 -1.56
C ILE A 198 -2.36 -1.38 -0.39
N SER A 199 -3.16 -0.34 -0.28
CA SER A 199 -4.28 -0.29 0.67
C SER A 199 -5.53 0.28 0.03
N VAL A 200 -6.69 -0.24 0.39
CA VAL A 200 -7.96 0.08 -0.25
C VAL A 200 -9.01 0.42 0.79
N SER A 201 -9.70 1.55 0.62
CA SER A 201 -10.92 1.91 1.34
C SER A 201 -12.05 2.12 0.35
N ASP A 202 -13.02 1.22 0.35
CA ASP A 202 -14.20 1.28 -0.51
C ASP A 202 -15.40 1.78 0.30
N PRO A 203 -15.92 2.99 0.01
CA PRO A 203 -17.08 3.51 0.73
C PRO A 203 -18.36 2.68 0.47
N LEU A 204 -18.42 1.90 -0.62
CA LEU A 204 -19.59 1.06 -0.90
C LEU A 204 -19.66 -0.19 -0.02
N ASN A 205 -18.60 -0.52 0.71
CA ASN A 205 -18.63 -1.56 1.75
C ASN A 205 -19.34 -1.10 3.03
N LEU A 206 -19.78 0.16 3.10
CA LEU A 206 -20.46 0.75 4.24
C LEU A 206 -21.88 1.21 3.87
N PRO A 207 -22.83 1.19 4.82
CA PRO A 207 -24.10 1.86 4.68
C PRO A 207 -23.92 3.33 4.31
N SER A 208 -24.82 3.91 3.52
CA SER A 208 -24.72 5.29 3.03
C SER A 208 -24.48 6.33 4.13
N ALA A 209 -25.10 6.16 5.30
CA ALA A 209 -24.95 7.04 6.44
C ALA A 209 -23.53 7.03 7.07
N GLU A 210 -22.78 5.94 6.86
CA GLU A 210 -21.46 5.71 7.45
C GLU A 210 -20.32 5.94 6.45
N ARG A 211 -20.60 6.29 5.19
CA ARG A 211 -19.56 6.49 4.15
C ARG A 211 -18.61 7.66 4.42
N LEU A 212 -18.97 8.56 5.33
CA LEU A 212 -18.09 9.62 5.83
C LEU A 212 -17.63 9.39 7.27
N ASP A 213 -18.02 8.26 7.89
CA ASP A 213 -17.51 7.85 9.18
C ASP A 213 -16.04 7.41 9.03
N LEU A 214 -15.16 8.23 9.60
CA LEU A 214 -13.72 8.02 9.53
C LEU A 214 -13.28 6.68 10.14
N VAL A 215 -13.86 6.32 11.30
CA VAL A 215 -13.49 5.13 12.05
C VAL A 215 -13.93 3.89 11.27
N GLN A 216 -15.18 3.85 10.82
CA GLN A 216 -15.68 2.72 10.03
C GLN A 216 -14.91 2.53 8.74
N ARG A 217 -14.53 3.63 8.06
CA ARG A 217 -13.71 3.56 6.85
C ARG A 217 -12.31 3.01 7.11
N ILE A 218 -11.66 3.36 8.22
CA ILE A 218 -10.37 2.77 8.60
C ILE A 218 -10.56 1.29 8.93
N LEU A 219 -11.57 0.95 9.74
CA LEU A 219 -11.86 -0.42 10.17
C LEU A 219 -12.21 -1.37 9.01
N THR A 220 -12.77 -0.86 7.91
CA THR A 220 -13.11 -1.64 6.72
C THR A 220 -12.04 -1.60 5.64
N SER A 221 -10.98 -0.80 5.83
CA SER A 221 -9.87 -0.74 4.89
C SER A 221 -9.05 -2.02 4.89
N ARG A 222 -8.51 -2.36 3.72
CA ARG A 222 -7.69 -3.57 3.52
C ARG A 222 -6.30 -3.23 3.02
N ALA A 223 -5.29 -4.00 3.44
CA ALA A 223 -3.90 -3.80 3.03
C ALA A 223 -3.26 -5.05 2.41
N ARG A 224 -2.30 -4.83 1.50
CA ARG A 224 -1.39 -5.84 0.93
C ARG A 224 0.03 -5.33 1.02
N HIS A 225 0.94 -6.27 1.21
CA HIS A 225 2.37 -6.05 1.07
C HIS A 225 2.93 -7.09 0.10
N VAL A 226 3.34 -6.65 -1.09
CA VAL A 226 3.79 -7.52 -2.17
C VAL A 226 5.29 -7.35 -2.37
N ARG A 227 6.06 -8.41 -2.16
CA ARG A 227 7.49 -8.46 -2.48
C ARG A 227 7.69 -9.13 -3.83
N VAL A 228 8.39 -8.45 -4.73
CA VAL A 228 8.68 -8.94 -6.08
C VAL A 228 9.70 -10.07 -5.99
N LYS A 229 9.31 -11.31 -6.32
CA LYS A 229 10.13 -12.54 -6.17
C LYS A 229 11.54 -12.37 -6.73
N GLU A 230 11.65 -11.77 -7.91
CA GLU A 230 12.91 -11.56 -8.62
C GLU A 230 13.86 -10.58 -7.91
N LEU A 231 13.31 -9.75 -7.02
CA LEU A 231 13.98 -8.62 -6.38
C LEU A 231 13.96 -8.68 -4.85
N CYS A 232 13.20 -9.59 -4.22
CA CYS A 232 12.98 -9.65 -2.77
C CYS A 232 14.23 -9.88 -1.91
N ARG A 233 15.37 -10.20 -2.53
CA ARG A 233 16.68 -10.23 -1.86
C ARG A 233 17.33 -8.85 -1.71
N PHE A 234 16.85 -7.86 -2.45
CA PHE A 234 17.30 -6.47 -2.37
C PHE A 234 16.57 -5.82 -1.21
N THR A 235 17.02 -6.11 0.00
CA THR A 235 16.51 -5.50 1.22
C THR A 235 17.31 -4.24 1.51
N ASN A 236 16.65 -3.19 1.99
CA ASN A 236 17.35 -1.98 2.38
C ASN A 236 18.21 -2.32 3.61
N PRO A 237 19.55 -2.29 3.49
CA PRO A 237 20.41 -2.69 4.59
C PRO A 237 20.21 -1.73 5.76
N GLN A 238 20.47 -2.23 6.96
CA GLN A 238 20.56 -1.41 8.16
C GLN A 238 21.55 -0.26 7.91
N MET A 239 21.03 0.94 7.64
CA MET A 239 21.87 2.13 7.64
C MET A 239 21.95 2.65 9.08
N PRO A 240 23.09 3.20 9.52
CA PRO A 240 23.22 3.75 10.87
C PRO A 240 22.14 4.79 11.21
N TYR A 241 21.66 5.53 10.21
CA TYR A 241 20.58 6.51 10.35
C TYR A 241 19.15 5.91 10.36
N TYR A 242 18.99 4.63 10.03
CA TYR A 242 17.72 3.88 10.16
C TYR A 242 17.72 2.93 11.38
N SER A 243 18.78 2.94 12.18
CA SER A 243 18.97 2.01 13.31
C SER A 243 17.86 2.12 14.36
N ASP A 244 17.26 3.30 14.52
CA ASP A 244 16.19 3.53 15.48
C ASP A 244 14.81 2.99 15.03
N VAL A 245 14.62 2.75 13.72
CA VAL A 245 13.29 2.40 13.18
C VAL A 245 13.20 0.90 12.87
N CYS A 246 14.24 0.32 12.28
CA CYS A 246 14.26 -1.14 12.07
C CYS A 246 15.68 -1.69 11.90
N PRO A 247 16.29 -2.19 12.99
CA PRO A 247 17.66 -2.72 12.97
C PRO A 247 17.87 -3.86 11.96
N THR A 248 16.83 -4.64 11.65
CA THR A 248 16.91 -5.83 10.80
C THR A 248 16.34 -5.64 9.39
N GLY A 249 15.88 -4.42 9.05
CA GLY A 249 15.08 -4.17 7.85
C GLY A 249 13.57 -4.34 8.09
N CYS A 250 12.76 -3.49 7.45
CA CYS A 250 11.30 -3.43 7.63
C CYS A 250 10.52 -4.41 6.75
N GLU A 251 11.15 -5.04 5.77
CA GLU A 251 10.48 -5.82 4.73
C GLU A 251 9.64 -6.99 5.27
N ASN A 252 10.01 -7.54 6.43
CA ASN A 252 9.33 -8.67 7.06
C ASN A 252 8.38 -8.21 8.18
N CYS A 253 8.27 -6.91 8.41
CA CYS A 253 7.51 -6.30 9.51
C CYS A 253 6.17 -5.74 9.03
N PHE A 254 5.49 -6.42 8.10
CA PHE A 254 4.16 -6.00 7.65
C PHE A 254 3.15 -6.19 8.79
N GLN A 255 2.53 -5.10 9.24
CA GLN A 255 1.68 -5.06 10.42
C GLN A 255 0.19 -5.31 10.11
N PHE A 256 -0.21 -5.16 8.85
CA PHE A 256 -1.61 -5.22 8.43
C PHE A 256 -1.92 -6.50 7.64
N GLY A 257 -1.18 -7.59 7.85
CA GLY A 257 -1.46 -8.84 7.16
C GLY A 257 -0.27 -9.78 7.07
N LYS A 258 -0.23 -10.53 5.97
CA LYS A 258 0.90 -11.37 5.56
C LYS A 258 1.53 -10.81 4.30
N THR A 259 2.86 -10.77 4.29
CA THR A 259 3.63 -10.47 3.09
C THR A 259 3.39 -11.52 2.02
N GLU A 260 3.15 -11.08 0.80
CA GLU A 260 2.97 -11.91 -0.38
C GLU A 260 4.22 -11.85 -1.24
N PHE A 261 4.63 -12.97 -1.81
CA PHE A 261 5.70 -12.99 -2.80
C PHE A 261 5.07 -13.24 -4.17
N ALA A 262 5.19 -12.27 -5.08
CA ALA A 262 4.64 -12.34 -6.43
C ALA A 262 5.73 -12.04 -7.46
N SER A 263 5.65 -12.63 -8.65
CA SER A 263 6.49 -12.21 -9.78
C SER A 263 6.20 -10.77 -10.18
N LEU A 264 7.08 -10.16 -10.96
CA LEU A 264 6.85 -8.80 -11.47
C LEU A 264 5.52 -8.71 -12.25
N GLU A 265 5.22 -9.67 -13.11
CA GLU A 265 3.98 -9.67 -13.90
C GLU A 265 2.74 -9.88 -13.02
N GLU A 266 2.79 -10.79 -12.04
CA GLU A 266 1.71 -10.93 -11.04
C GLU A 266 1.49 -9.63 -10.26
N THR A 267 2.55 -8.92 -9.90
CA THR A 267 2.49 -7.63 -9.19
C THR A 267 1.80 -6.56 -10.03
N LYS A 268 2.12 -6.47 -11.32
CA LYS A 268 1.42 -5.57 -12.26
C LYS A 268 -0.06 -5.89 -12.37
N GLN A 269 -0.39 -7.17 -12.48
CA GLN A 269 -1.79 -7.61 -12.55
C GLN A 269 -2.56 -7.28 -11.28
N ILE A 270 -1.94 -7.48 -10.10
CA ILE A 270 -2.50 -7.10 -8.80
C ILE A 270 -2.87 -5.61 -8.77
N LEU A 271 -1.96 -4.73 -9.21
CA LEU A 271 -2.22 -3.29 -9.26
C LEU A 271 -3.34 -2.94 -10.25
N ARG A 272 -3.31 -3.54 -11.45
CA ARG A 272 -4.30 -3.30 -12.49
C ARG A 272 -5.71 -3.66 -12.01
N GLU A 273 -5.88 -4.82 -11.38
CA GLU A 273 -7.18 -5.25 -10.84
C GLU A 273 -7.66 -4.42 -9.65
N THR A 274 -6.73 -3.87 -8.87
CA THR A 274 -7.09 -2.99 -7.77
C THR A 274 -7.66 -1.65 -8.26
N ILE A 275 -7.21 -1.18 -9.44
CA ILE A 275 -7.55 0.14 -9.99
C ILE A 275 -8.67 0.06 -11.05
N LEU A 276 -8.79 -1.05 -11.78
CA LEU A 276 -9.84 -1.25 -12.79
C LEU A 276 -11.06 -1.91 -12.17
N VAL A 277 -11.86 -1.14 -11.41
CA VAL A 277 -13.06 -1.64 -10.73
C VAL A 277 -14.31 -1.33 -11.55
N PRO A 278 -15.00 -2.34 -12.11
CA PRO A 278 -16.25 -2.13 -12.87
C PRO A 278 -17.34 -1.48 -12.01
N ARG A 279 -18.26 -0.73 -12.64
CA ARG A 279 -19.50 -0.30 -11.99
C ARG A 279 -20.51 -1.45 -11.98
N GLU A 280 -21.02 -1.83 -10.81
CA GLU A 280 -21.97 -2.94 -10.65
C GLU A 280 -23.28 -2.75 -11.45
N SER A 281 -23.70 -1.51 -11.70
CA SER A 281 -24.98 -1.20 -12.38
C SER A 281 -24.92 -1.13 -13.90
N ALA A 282 -23.74 -1.29 -14.53
CA ALA A 282 -23.61 -1.09 -15.97
C ALA A 282 -24.27 -2.22 -16.80
N GLU A 283 -24.41 -3.42 -16.22
CA GLU A 283 -25.06 -4.55 -16.91
C GLU A 283 -26.59 -4.52 -16.73
N GLU A 284 -27.08 -4.21 -15.52
CA GLU A 284 -28.53 -4.12 -15.27
C GLU A 284 -29.19 -2.90 -15.94
N GLN A 285 -28.49 -1.77 -16.07
CA GLN A 285 -29.05 -0.56 -16.71
C GLN A 285 -28.94 -0.58 -18.24
N ALA A 286 -28.01 -1.35 -18.81
CA ALA A 286 -27.84 -1.45 -20.27
C ALA A 286 -28.90 -2.33 -20.94
N GLU A 287 -29.52 -3.27 -20.20
CA GLU A 287 -30.62 -4.09 -20.73
C GLU A 287 -31.95 -3.32 -20.83
N GLU A 288 -32.16 -2.29 -20.01
CA GLU A 288 -33.43 -1.54 -19.97
C GLU A 288 -33.54 -0.45 -21.05
N GLU A 289 -32.42 0.09 -21.53
CA GLU A 289 -32.41 1.12 -22.56
C GLU A 289 -31.82 0.58 -23.86
N GLY A 290 -32.67 0.00 -24.71
CA GLY A 290 -32.34 -0.54 -26.04
C GLY A 290 -31.81 0.49 -27.07
N LYS A 291 -30.77 1.25 -26.72
CA LYS A 291 -30.09 2.23 -27.55
C LYS A 291 -28.66 1.79 -27.81
N GLU A 292 -28.46 1.29 -29.03
CA GLU A 292 -27.13 1.21 -29.63
C GLU A 292 -26.53 2.62 -29.75
N LYS A 293 -25.57 2.93 -28.86
CA LYS A 293 -24.31 3.69 -29.08
C LYS A 293 -24.01 4.68 -27.95
N LYS A 294 -22.70 4.70 -27.62
CA LYS A 294 -21.91 5.77 -26.98
C LYS A 294 -22.19 5.92 -25.47
N GLN A 295 -21.25 5.71 -24.54
CA GLN A 295 -19.79 5.87 -24.55
C GLN A 295 -19.14 4.79 -23.67
N GLU A 296 -17.90 4.38 -23.98
CA GLU A 296 -17.06 3.59 -23.06
C GLU A 296 -16.70 4.38 -21.78
N ALA A 297 -16.90 5.69 -21.78
CA ALA A 297 -16.79 6.58 -20.63
C ALA A 297 -17.86 6.22 -19.59
N GLY A 298 -17.43 5.61 -18.48
CA GLY A 298 -18.32 5.23 -17.38
C GLY A 298 -18.31 3.75 -17.02
N ARG A 299 -17.54 2.89 -17.72
CA ARG A 299 -17.45 1.46 -17.37
C ARG A 299 -16.88 1.21 -15.97
N PHE A 300 -15.99 2.09 -15.50
CA PHE A 300 -15.27 1.92 -14.24
C PHE A 300 -15.72 2.93 -13.18
N ARG A 301 -15.61 2.53 -11.92
CA ARG A 301 -15.81 3.41 -10.76
C ARG A 301 -14.69 4.44 -10.69
N PRO A 302 -14.96 5.68 -10.26
CA PRO A 302 -13.89 6.64 -9.97
C PRO A 302 -12.92 6.09 -8.93
N VAL A 303 -11.62 6.20 -9.19
CA VAL A 303 -10.56 5.75 -8.28
C VAL A 303 -9.62 6.91 -7.95
N ALA A 304 -9.49 7.21 -6.66
CA ALA A 304 -8.47 8.12 -6.16
C ALA A 304 -7.23 7.33 -5.74
N VAL A 305 -6.14 7.46 -6.48
CA VAL A 305 -4.83 6.91 -6.10
C VAL A 305 -4.20 7.84 -5.06
N VAL A 306 -4.17 7.41 -3.80
CA VAL A 306 -3.73 8.18 -2.63
C VAL A 306 -2.28 7.87 -2.31
N VAL A 307 -1.39 8.83 -2.52
CA VAL A 307 0.07 8.65 -2.36
C VAL A 307 0.66 9.72 -1.44
N HIS A 308 1.89 9.53 -0.98
CA HIS A 308 2.62 10.53 -0.20
C HIS A 308 3.92 10.91 -0.90
N ASP A 309 4.12 12.19 -1.25
CA ASP A 309 5.25 12.63 -2.10
C ASP A 309 5.26 11.91 -3.46
N ALA A 310 4.13 12.02 -4.17
CA ALA A 310 3.73 11.23 -5.35
C ALA A 310 4.78 11.04 -6.45
N THR A 311 5.77 11.92 -6.55
CA THR A 311 6.66 12.01 -7.73
C THR A 311 7.38 10.70 -8.03
N ASN A 312 7.92 10.03 -7.01
CA ASN A 312 8.67 8.79 -7.21
C ASN A 312 7.73 7.61 -7.51
N ASP A 313 6.61 7.50 -6.79
CA ASP A 313 5.69 6.39 -6.96
C ASP A 313 4.98 6.44 -8.31
N ILE A 314 4.46 7.60 -8.71
CA ILE A 314 3.79 7.74 -10.00
C ILE A 314 4.75 7.48 -11.16
N LYS A 315 6.02 7.88 -11.02
CA LYS A 315 7.05 7.56 -12.00
C LYS A 315 7.29 6.05 -12.09
N ALA A 316 7.41 5.34 -10.97
CA ALA A 316 7.66 3.90 -10.99
C ALA A 316 6.44 3.08 -11.44
N LEU A 317 5.22 3.50 -11.10
CA LEU A 317 4.00 2.89 -11.65
C LEU A 317 4.04 2.90 -13.18
N ARG A 318 4.40 4.05 -13.76
CA ARG A 318 4.50 4.25 -15.21
C ARG A 318 5.67 3.49 -15.84
N GLU A 319 6.89 3.76 -15.38
CA GLU A 319 8.12 3.33 -16.05
C GLU A 319 8.50 1.88 -15.73
N GLU A 320 8.26 1.40 -14.51
CA GLU A 320 8.74 0.10 -14.03
C GLU A 320 7.64 -0.96 -14.01
N LEU A 321 6.40 -0.54 -13.70
CA LEU A 321 5.25 -1.44 -13.61
C LEU A 321 4.32 -1.34 -14.84
N GLY A 322 4.54 -0.37 -15.73
CA GLY A 322 3.78 -0.24 -16.98
C GLY A 322 2.32 0.20 -16.78
N LEU A 323 1.99 0.71 -15.59
CA LEU A 323 0.71 1.36 -15.28
C LEU A 323 0.83 2.86 -15.54
N ASP A 324 0.71 3.23 -16.80
CA ASP A 324 0.67 4.63 -17.21
C ASP A 324 -0.74 5.19 -17.02
N LEU A 325 -0.95 5.86 -15.89
CA LEU A 325 -2.25 6.44 -15.50
C LEU A 325 -2.70 7.60 -16.40
N ASP A 326 -1.85 8.07 -17.32
CA ASP A 326 -2.21 9.09 -18.31
C ASP A 326 -2.88 8.49 -19.56
N LYS A 327 -3.01 7.15 -19.64
CA LYS A 327 -3.68 6.46 -20.76
C LYS A 327 -5.21 6.49 -20.62
N PRO A 328 -5.95 6.49 -21.75
CA PRO A 328 -7.42 6.51 -21.73
C PRO A 328 -8.09 5.41 -20.90
N GLU A 329 -7.46 4.23 -20.82
CA GLU A 329 -7.96 3.11 -20.01
C GLU A 329 -7.98 3.40 -18.49
N PHE A 330 -7.39 4.50 -18.05
CA PHE A 330 -7.34 4.98 -16.67
C PHE A 330 -7.97 6.37 -16.49
N ASP A 331 -8.82 6.85 -17.42
CA ASP A 331 -9.48 8.17 -17.31
C ASP A 331 -10.38 8.31 -16.06
N HIS A 332 -10.81 7.19 -15.46
CA HIS A 332 -11.53 7.15 -14.19
C HIS A 332 -10.63 7.29 -12.95
N VAL A 333 -9.30 7.35 -13.14
CA VAL A 333 -8.30 7.39 -12.08
C VAL A 333 -7.73 8.79 -11.93
N PHE A 334 -7.58 9.25 -10.69
CA PHE A 334 -6.91 10.53 -10.41
C PHE A 334 -6.04 10.43 -9.15
N ILE A 335 -5.02 11.29 -9.08
CA ILE A 335 -4.00 11.23 -8.03
C ILE A 335 -4.30 12.24 -6.92
N VAL A 336 -4.30 11.76 -5.68
CA VAL A 336 -4.34 12.55 -4.44
C VAL A 336 -2.99 12.40 -3.72
N ASP A 337 -2.24 13.50 -3.62
CA ASP A 337 -0.96 13.53 -2.90
C ASP A 337 -1.19 14.11 -1.50
N THR A 338 -1.13 13.26 -0.48
CA THR A 338 -1.37 13.63 0.92
C THR A 338 -0.40 14.70 1.44
N GLN A 339 0.82 14.77 0.90
CA GLN A 339 1.79 15.83 1.24
C GLN A 339 1.29 17.19 0.76
N LYS A 340 0.67 17.25 -0.43
CA LYS A 340 0.09 18.47 -1.00
C LYS A 340 -1.27 18.82 -0.38
N VAL A 341 -2.08 17.83 0.01
CA VAL A 341 -3.33 18.07 0.76
C VAL A 341 -3.04 18.67 2.14
N ALA A 342 -1.96 18.23 2.79
CA ALA A 342 -1.49 18.75 4.07
C ALA A 342 -0.88 20.15 3.99
N GLN A 343 -0.39 20.54 2.80
CA GLN A 343 0.40 21.75 2.63
C GLN A 343 -0.45 22.99 2.98
N ARG A 344 0.03 23.77 3.95
CA ARG A 344 -0.59 25.05 4.30
C ARG A 344 -0.27 26.07 3.22
N GLN A 345 -1.24 26.91 2.87
CA GLN A 345 -1.02 27.98 1.91
C GLN A 345 0.17 28.86 2.35
N GLY A 346 1.16 28.98 1.47
CA GLY A 346 2.39 29.73 1.73
C GLY A 346 3.52 28.96 2.43
N ASP A 347 3.28 27.77 3.00
CA ASP A 347 4.36 26.93 3.54
C ASP A 347 4.99 26.10 2.42
N LYS A 348 6.30 26.28 2.19
CA LYS A 348 7.07 25.53 1.19
C LYS A 348 7.67 24.25 1.77
N ARG A 349 7.59 24.02 3.08
CA ARG A 349 8.17 22.84 3.72
C ARG A 349 7.35 21.61 3.37
N LYS A 350 8.02 20.58 2.88
CA LYS A 350 7.44 19.25 2.68
C LYS A 350 7.22 18.60 4.05
N ILE A 351 5.97 18.22 4.34
CA ILE A 351 5.65 17.41 5.51
C ILE A 351 5.88 15.94 5.17
N GLY A 352 6.64 15.23 6.00
CA GLY A 352 6.81 13.78 5.88
C GLY A 352 5.64 13.02 6.52
N LEU A 353 5.41 11.79 6.07
CA LEU A 353 4.28 10.95 6.50
C LEU A 353 4.23 10.79 8.03
N LYS A 354 5.37 10.52 8.68
CA LYS A 354 5.48 10.43 10.14
C LYS A 354 4.94 11.67 10.87
N ALA A 355 5.28 12.87 10.38
CA ALA A 355 4.80 14.12 10.97
C ALA A 355 3.31 14.32 10.71
N LEU A 356 2.81 13.89 9.55
CA LEU A 356 1.39 13.96 9.21
C LEU A 356 0.53 13.04 10.10
N LEU A 357 1.02 11.85 10.45
CA LEU A 357 0.32 10.89 11.31
C LEU A 357 0.32 11.29 12.79
N ALA A 358 1.34 12.03 13.23
CA ALA A 358 1.52 12.41 14.63
C ALA A 358 0.33 13.23 15.19
N ASP A 359 -0.30 14.05 14.35
CA ASP A 359 -1.46 14.86 14.73
C ASP A 359 -2.71 14.02 15.07
N SER A 360 -2.73 12.75 14.65
CA SER A 360 -3.83 11.80 14.91
C SER A 360 -3.38 10.61 15.76
N PHE A 361 -2.24 10.74 16.46
CA PHE A 361 -1.66 9.71 17.34
C PHE A 361 -1.41 8.34 16.68
N ILE A 362 -1.40 8.27 15.35
CA ILE A 362 -1.10 7.03 14.63
C ILE A 362 0.41 6.80 14.64
N SER A 363 0.83 5.65 15.19
CA SER A 363 2.24 5.25 15.20
C SER A 363 2.78 5.05 13.78
N SER A 364 4.05 5.42 13.57
CA SER A 364 4.80 5.25 12.32
C SER A 364 5.81 4.10 12.40
N ASP A 365 5.56 3.07 13.20
CA ASP A 365 6.48 1.95 13.36
C ASP A 365 6.66 1.19 12.04
N HIS A 366 7.89 0.81 11.72
CA HIS A 366 8.24 0.12 10.48
C HIS A 366 7.81 0.89 9.21
N ALA A 367 7.96 2.21 9.20
CA ALA A 367 7.65 3.11 8.06
C ALA A 367 8.65 3.02 6.88
N HIS A 368 9.14 1.80 6.62
CA HIS A 368 9.91 1.43 5.41
C HIS A 368 9.45 0.06 4.88
N ASN A 369 8.29 -0.39 5.33
CA ASN A 369 7.58 -1.51 4.75
C ASN A 369 6.49 -0.89 3.89
N SER A 370 6.54 -1.09 2.59
CA SER A 370 5.64 -0.39 1.67
C SER A 370 4.16 -0.66 1.99
N GLY A 371 3.81 -1.87 2.42
CA GLY A 371 2.44 -2.20 2.82
C GLY A 371 1.96 -1.41 4.03
N ASN A 372 2.83 -1.18 5.01
CA ASN A 372 2.53 -0.36 6.16
C ASN A 372 2.37 1.12 5.79
N ASP A 373 3.24 1.63 4.91
CA ASP A 373 3.20 3.03 4.46
C ASP A 373 2.01 3.32 3.57
N ALA A 374 1.62 2.40 2.69
CA ALA A 374 0.38 2.50 1.93
C ALA A 374 -0.85 2.56 2.87
N PHE A 375 -0.92 1.72 3.91
CA PHE A 375 -2.06 1.74 4.83
C PHE A 375 -2.13 3.05 5.62
N ARG A 376 -0.99 3.53 6.11
CA ARG A 376 -0.92 4.79 6.85
C ARG A 376 -1.17 6.01 5.97
N THR A 377 -0.73 5.97 4.72
CA THR A 377 -1.02 7.00 3.72
C THR A 377 -2.51 7.04 3.42
N LEU A 378 -3.17 5.88 3.30
CA LEU A 378 -4.62 5.80 3.18
C LEU A 378 -5.32 6.40 4.41
N ALA A 379 -4.93 6.02 5.62
CA ALA A 379 -5.51 6.55 6.85
C ALA A 379 -5.33 8.09 6.96
N ALA A 380 -4.14 8.60 6.64
CA ALA A 380 -3.89 10.05 6.59
C ALA A 380 -4.78 10.75 5.54
N GLY A 381 -4.93 10.15 4.35
CA GLY A 381 -5.82 10.65 3.30
C GLY A 381 -7.29 10.69 3.74
N LEU A 382 -7.78 9.65 4.44
CA LEU A 382 -9.13 9.61 5.01
C LEU A 382 -9.35 10.71 6.06
N ILE A 383 -8.42 10.84 7.02
CA ILE A 383 -8.48 11.87 8.07
C ILE A 383 -8.55 13.26 7.45
N GLN A 384 -7.66 13.56 6.51
CA GLN A 384 -7.64 14.84 5.81
C GLN A 384 -8.92 15.05 4.99
N GLY A 385 -9.36 14.04 4.24
CA GLY A 385 -10.57 14.09 3.44
C GLY A 385 -11.80 14.47 4.26
N VAL A 386 -12.08 13.74 5.34
CA VAL A 386 -13.22 14.02 6.24
C VAL A 386 -13.11 15.43 6.85
N GLN A 387 -11.93 15.85 7.30
CA GLN A 387 -11.73 17.20 7.85
C GLN A 387 -11.99 18.30 6.82
N LYS A 388 -11.63 18.07 5.55
CA LYS A 388 -11.82 19.04 4.47
C LYS A 388 -13.28 19.11 4.01
N VAL A 389 -13.98 17.97 3.95
CA VAL A 389 -15.44 17.92 3.70
C VAL A 389 -16.19 18.74 4.75
N LYS A 390 -15.95 18.51 6.04
CA LYS A 390 -16.59 19.26 7.13
C LYS A 390 -16.36 20.78 7.00
N LYS A 391 -15.14 21.20 6.66
CA LYS A 391 -14.83 22.63 6.43
C LYS A 391 -15.54 23.19 5.20
N HIS A 392 -15.64 22.41 4.13
CA HIS A 392 -16.33 22.80 2.90
C HIS A 392 -17.85 22.98 3.12
N GLU A 393 -18.48 22.09 3.90
CA GLU A 393 -19.90 22.19 4.27
C GLU A 393 -20.21 23.44 5.10
N VAL A 394 -19.32 23.79 6.05
CA VAL A 394 -19.46 25.03 6.84
C VAL A 394 -19.32 26.27 5.96
N ALA A 395 -18.35 26.29 5.05
CA ALA A 395 -18.13 27.43 4.15
C ALA A 395 -19.33 27.64 3.20
N THR A 396 -19.86 26.57 2.61
CA THR A 396 -21.02 26.62 1.70
C THR A 396 -22.33 26.98 2.42
N SER A 397 -22.51 26.53 3.66
CA SER A 397 -23.68 26.91 4.47
C SER A 397 -23.68 28.41 4.85
N SER A 398 -22.49 28.99 5.02
CA SER A 398 -22.34 30.41 5.41
C SER A 398 -22.62 31.40 4.27
N SER A 399 -22.36 31.02 3.01
CA SER A 399 -22.58 31.90 1.85
C SER A 399 -24.05 31.99 1.40
N GLY A 400 -24.89 31.02 1.80
CA GLY A 400 -26.31 30.98 1.43
C GLY A 400 -27.23 31.89 2.24
N ARG A 401 -26.80 32.40 3.40
CA ARG A 401 -27.53 33.40 4.20
C ARG A 401 -27.18 34.82 3.76
N GLY A 402 -27.29 35.10 2.47
CA GLY A 402 -27.36 36.48 2.00
C GLY A 402 -28.49 37.17 2.75
N SER A 403 -28.17 38.24 3.49
CA SER A 403 -29.15 39.07 4.19
C SER A 403 -30.33 39.32 3.25
N PRO A 404 -31.58 39.00 3.65
CA PRO A 404 -32.72 39.52 2.92
C PRO A 404 -32.54 41.04 2.90
N SER A 405 -32.43 41.64 1.71
CA SER A 405 -32.27 43.08 1.59
C SER A 405 -33.55 43.73 2.10
N THR A 406 -33.57 44.09 3.39
CA THR A 406 -34.61 44.92 3.99
C THR A 406 -34.41 46.33 3.49
N THR A 407 -34.92 46.63 2.30
CA THR A 407 -35.40 47.98 1.97
C THR A 407 -36.65 48.22 2.82
N GLY A 408 -36.47 48.80 4.00
CA GLY A 408 -37.57 49.09 4.91
C GLY A 408 -37.13 50.09 5.98
N SER A 409 -37.11 51.36 5.59
CA SER A 409 -36.94 52.50 6.48
C SER A 409 -38.08 52.53 7.51
N GLY A 410 -37.74 52.57 8.79
CA GLY A 410 -38.70 52.82 9.87
C GLY A 410 -38.00 53.10 11.20
N PRO A 411 -38.06 54.34 11.72
CA PRO A 411 -37.65 54.64 13.09
C PRO A 411 -38.85 54.53 14.03
N THR A 412 -38.64 54.00 15.23
CA THR A 412 -39.42 54.09 16.49
C THR A 412 -39.18 52.78 17.26
N ASP A 413 -39.22 52.68 18.57
CA ASP A 413 -39.14 53.59 19.72
C ASP A 413 -39.01 52.63 20.92
N SER A 414 -38.44 53.15 22.00
CA SER A 414 -38.36 52.66 23.38
C SER A 414 -39.34 51.56 23.86
N GLY A 415 -38.85 50.72 24.79
CA GLY A 415 -39.68 50.27 25.91
C GLY A 415 -39.45 48.86 26.46
N ALA A 416 -38.96 48.84 27.71
CA ALA A 416 -39.36 47.97 28.82
C ALA A 416 -38.94 46.47 28.85
N ASP A 417 -38.05 46.19 29.82
CA ASP A 417 -38.27 45.28 30.95
C ASP A 417 -39.02 43.98 30.70
N THR A 418 -38.33 42.83 30.81
CA THR A 418 -38.97 41.59 31.29
C THR A 418 -37.97 40.68 32.02
N GLU A 419 -38.03 40.81 33.33
CA GLU A 419 -38.02 39.81 34.40
C GLU A 419 -37.28 38.47 34.22
N ASN A 420 -36.41 38.26 35.21
CA ASN A 420 -35.74 37.02 35.60
C ASN A 420 -36.73 35.89 35.87
N GLY A 421 -36.71 34.85 35.05
CA GLY A 421 -37.31 33.55 35.34
C GLY A 421 -36.25 32.56 35.80
N GLU A 422 -36.10 32.41 37.12
CA GLU A 422 -35.34 31.33 37.76
C GLU A 422 -36.11 30.00 37.57
N GLY A 423 -35.78 29.26 36.51
CA GLY A 423 -36.33 27.94 36.21
C GLY A 423 -35.41 26.83 36.70
N SER A 424 -35.95 26.01 37.62
CA SER A 424 -35.36 24.83 38.25
C SER A 424 -34.48 23.95 37.35
N ALA A 425 -33.31 23.62 37.88
CA ALA A 425 -32.40 22.59 37.37
C ALA A 425 -33.04 21.20 37.49
N GLU A 426 -33.74 20.76 36.44
CA GLU A 426 -34.08 19.35 36.25
C GLU A 426 -32.82 18.59 35.79
N GLY A 427 -32.62 17.42 36.42
CA GLY A 427 -31.43 16.59 36.26
C GLY A 427 -31.19 16.22 34.81
N VAL A 428 -30.07 16.69 34.27
CA VAL A 428 -29.54 16.20 33.00
C VAL A 428 -29.10 14.76 33.24
N ASP A 429 -29.93 13.81 32.79
CA ASP A 429 -29.58 12.41 32.72
C ASP A 429 -28.21 12.30 32.04
N GLN A 430 -27.22 11.85 32.81
CA GLN A 430 -25.85 11.71 32.39
C GLN A 430 -25.80 10.48 31.48
N GLU A 431 -26.26 10.66 30.24
CA GLU A 431 -26.25 9.66 29.18
C GLU A 431 -24.81 9.12 29.11
N SER A 432 -24.67 7.83 29.45
CA SER A 432 -23.39 7.15 29.52
C SER A 432 -22.76 7.18 28.14
N GLN A 433 -21.88 8.16 27.91
CA GLN A 433 -21.15 8.28 26.66
C GLN A 433 -20.29 7.04 26.51
N GLU A 434 -20.69 6.16 25.58
CA GLU A 434 -19.83 5.05 25.18
C GLU A 434 -18.47 5.60 24.74
N PRO A 435 -17.37 4.90 25.07
CA PRO A 435 -16.03 5.35 24.71
C PRO A 435 -15.92 5.49 23.19
N HIS A 436 -15.83 6.73 22.72
CA HIS A 436 -15.71 7.05 21.31
C HIS A 436 -14.33 6.62 20.78
N MET A 437 -14.30 5.62 19.89
CA MET A 437 -13.08 5.12 19.26
C MET A 437 -12.39 6.22 18.43
N GLY A 438 -11.09 6.43 18.64
CA GLY A 438 -10.27 7.35 17.85
C GLY A 438 -9.76 6.74 16.53
N PRO A 439 -9.23 7.54 15.60
CA PRO A 439 -8.56 7.03 14.39
C PRO A 439 -7.34 6.13 14.70
N ASP A 440 -6.60 6.44 15.75
CA ASP A 440 -5.48 5.63 16.25
C ASP A 440 -5.94 4.27 16.78
N ASP A 441 -7.00 4.26 17.59
CA ASP A 441 -7.64 3.03 18.06
C ASP A 441 -8.15 2.18 16.89
N ALA A 442 -8.72 2.81 15.86
CA ALA A 442 -9.20 2.13 14.65
C ALA A 442 -8.05 1.48 13.86
N VAL A 443 -6.93 2.20 13.66
CA VAL A 443 -5.73 1.64 13.02
C VAL A 443 -5.17 0.47 13.83
N GLU A 444 -5.13 0.61 15.16
CA GLU A 444 -4.67 -0.45 16.05
C GLU A 444 -5.59 -1.67 16.01
N ALA A 445 -6.91 -1.47 15.97
CA ALA A 445 -7.89 -2.55 15.82
C ALA A 445 -7.69 -3.33 14.50
N VAL A 446 -7.45 -2.63 13.38
CA VAL A 446 -7.11 -3.29 12.10
C VAL A 446 -5.81 -4.07 12.23
N ARG A 447 -4.77 -3.49 12.85
CA ARG A 447 -3.49 -4.16 13.08
C ARG A 447 -3.67 -5.48 13.84
N GLN A 448 -4.42 -5.45 14.94
CA GLN A 448 -4.67 -6.64 15.75
C GLN A 448 -5.48 -7.70 14.99
N ARG A 449 -6.58 -7.29 14.33
CA ARG A 449 -7.46 -8.20 13.61
C ARG A 449 -6.78 -8.86 12.42
N CYS A 450 -5.90 -8.15 11.73
CA CYS A 450 -5.30 -8.61 10.48
C CYS A 450 -3.94 -9.31 10.68
N ARG A 451 -3.45 -9.39 11.91
CA ARG A 451 -2.15 -10.00 12.22
C ARG A 451 -2.10 -11.45 11.71
N GLY A 452 -1.24 -11.71 10.72
CA GLY A 452 -1.05 -13.05 10.16
C GLY A 452 -2.18 -13.53 9.23
N VAL A 453 -3.05 -12.65 8.75
CA VAL A 453 -4.17 -12.99 7.86
C VAL A 453 -4.06 -12.24 6.53
N HIS A 454 -4.35 -12.91 5.41
CA HIS A 454 -4.51 -12.23 4.12
C HIS A 454 -5.91 -11.61 4.05
N GLN A 455 -5.98 -10.32 3.73
CA GLN A 455 -7.26 -9.59 3.70
C GLN A 455 -7.99 -9.65 2.35
N PHE A 456 -7.28 -10.03 1.29
CA PHE A 456 -7.81 -10.12 -0.06
C PHE A 456 -7.95 -11.58 -0.47
N ALA A 457 -9.12 -11.97 -0.98
CA ALA A 457 -9.30 -13.31 -1.53
C ALA A 457 -8.31 -13.59 -2.67
N SER A 458 -8.04 -12.59 -3.52
CA SER A 458 -7.09 -12.70 -4.62
C SER A 458 -5.63 -12.92 -4.17
N ALA A 459 -5.28 -12.53 -2.94
CA ALA A 459 -3.95 -12.80 -2.38
C ALA A 459 -3.66 -14.30 -2.21
N GLN A 460 -4.71 -15.14 -2.12
CA GLN A 460 -4.54 -16.60 -2.09
C GLN A 460 -4.20 -17.18 -3.46
N THR A 461 -4.60 -16.48 -4.53
CA THR A 461 -4.42 -16.94 -5.92
C THR A 461 -3.22 -16.31 -6.61
N LYS A 462 -2.74 -15.17 -6.11
CA LYS A 462 -1.69 -14.36 -6.75
C LYS A 462 -0.57 -14.13 -5.76
N GLY A 463 0.56 -14.77 -6.04
CA GLY A 463 1.67 -14.85 -5.12
C GLY A 463 1.59 -16.06 -4.19
N ILE A 464 2.63 -16.20 -3.37
CA ILE A 464 2.76 -17.28 -2.39
C ILE A 464 3.13 -16.69 -1.02
N PRO A 465 2.64 -17.26 0.08
CA PRO A 465 2.90 -16.75 1.42
C PRO A 465 4.31 -17.09 1.93
N ILE A 466 4.94 -18.13 1.35
CA ILE A 466 6.25 -18.63 1.76
C ILE A 466 7.18 -18.62 0.56
N PHE A 467 8.22 -17.80 0.63
CA PHE A 467 9.29 -17.77 -0.36
C PHE A 467 10.61 -17.41 0.29
N CYS A 468 11.60 -18.27 0.09
CA CYS A 468 12.94 -18.01 0.54
C CYS A 468 13.66 -17.09 -0.45
N SER A 469 13.86 -15.82 -0.09
CA SER A 469 14.63 -14.86 -0.92
C SER A 469 16.10 -15.25 -1.12
N LYS A 470 16.62 -16.21 -0.32
CA LYS A 470 17.98 -16.75 -0.41
C LYS A 470 18.09 -17.87 -1.45
N CYS A 471 17.22 -18.89 -1.36
CA CYS A 471 17.29 -20.11 -2.17
C CYS A 471 16.19 -20.29 -3.20
N HIS A 472 15.22 -19.37 -3.23
CA HIS A 472 14.03 -19.40 -4.08
C HIS A 472 13.13 -20.62 -3.83
N SER A 473 13.28 -21.31 -2.70
CA SER A 473 12.35 -22.35 -2.26
C SER A 473 11.03 -21.74 -1.83
N THR A 474 9.94 -22.43 -2.11
CA THR A 474 8.58 -22.09 -1.65
C THR A 474 8.20 -22.83 -0.36
N ALA A 475 9.15 -23.54 0.28
CA ALA A 475 8.91 -24.40 1.43
C ALA A 475 9.30 -23.78 2.78
N HIS A 476 10.08 -22.69 2.78
CA HIS A 476 10.57 -22.02 3.98
C HIS A 476 10.86 -20.54 3.70
N LEU A 477 10.96 -19.73 4.76
CA LEU A 477 11.36 -18.32 4.67
C LEU A 477 12.89 -18.15 4.65
N ALA A 478 13.37 -16.95 4.36
CA ALA A 478 14.81 -16.67 4.29
C ALA A 478 15.52 -16.90 5.63
N GLU A 479 14.85 -16.59 6.74
CA GLU A 479 15.34 -16.78 8.11
C GLU A 479 15.50 -18.26 8.51
N GLU A 480 14.70 -19.15 7.91
CA GLU A 480 14.74 -20.60 8.12
C GLU A 480 15.74 -21.30 7.19
N CYS A 481 16.36 -20.56 6.26
CA CYS A 481 17.13 -21.13 5.17
C CYS A 481 18.56 -21.51 5.55
N GLN A 482 18.79 -22.80 5.77
CA GLN A 482 20.11 -23.38 6.01
C GLN A 482 20.96 -23.56 4.73
N ALA A 483 20.38 -23.34 3.54
CA ALA A 483 21.11 -23.51 2.29
C ALA A 483 22.31 -22.55 2.23
N THR A 484 23.49 -23.10 1.99
CA THR A 484 24.68 -22.29 1.67
C THR A 484 24.70 -22.06 0.18
N ILE A 485 24.27 -20.87 -0.24
CA ILE A 485 24.17 -20.54 -1.65
C ILE A 485 25.40 -19.75 -2.07
N ARG A 486 26.04 -20.21 -3.13
CA ARG A 486 27.10 -19.48 -3.82
C ARG A 486 26.75 -19.39 -5.29
N CYS A 487 26.89 -18.21 -5.86
CA CYS A 487 26.74 -18.02 -7.29
C CYS A 487 27.73 -18.93 -8.03
N LYS A 488 27.26 -19.87 -8.85
CA LYS A 488 28.16 -20.74 -9.63
C LYS A 488 29.11 -19.98 -10.57
N ARG A 489 28.81 -18.70 -10.89
CA ARG A 489 29.58 -17.88 -11.85
C ARG A 489 30.59 -16.93 -11.21
N CYS A 490 30.31 -16.38 -10.03
CA CYS A 490 31.22 -15.45 -9.35
C CYS A 490 31.56 -15.87 -7.92
N TRP A 491 31.04 -17.01 -7.47
CA TRP A 491 31.20 -17.58 -6.12
C TRP A 491 30.70 -16.70 -4.97
N SER A 492 30.05 -15.57 -5.27
CA SER A 492 29.46 -14.70 -4.25
C SER A 492 28.33 -15.41 -3.51
N PRO A 493 28.27 -15.31 -2.17
CA PRO A 493 27.21 -15.93 -1.38
C PRO A 493 25.87 -15.19 -1.41
N HIS A 494 25.80 -14.05 -2.12
CA HIS A 494 24.66 -13.12 -2.02
C HIS A 494 23.68 -13.20 -3.20
N HIS A 495 23.91 -14.05 -4.21
CA HIS A 495 22.97 -14.23 -5.31
C HIS A 495 23.09 -15.58 -6.02
N LEU A 496 22.00 -15.96 -6.73
CA LEU A 496 21.98 -17.11 -7.64
C LEU A 496 22.58 -16.78 -9.00
N ALA A 497 23.11 -17.81 -9.68
CA ALA A 497 23.76 -17.68 -10.99
C ALA A 497 22.85 -17.04 -12.05
N GLU A 498 21.55 -17.31 -12.02
CA GLU A 498 20.59 -16.71 -12.95
C GLU A 498 20.54 -15.19 -12.82
N THR A 499 20.53 -14.68 -11.59
CA THR A 499 20.53 -13.24 -11.39
C THR A 499 21.89 -12.63 -11.66
N CYS A 500 22.98 -13.38 -11.44
CA CYS A 500 24.30 -13.00 -11.95
C CYS A 500 24.25 -12.78 -13.46
N MET A 501 23.57 -13.66 -14.21
CA MET A 501 23.42 -13.53 -15.67
C MET A 501 22.55 -12.33 -16.06
N ARG A 502 21.41 -12.06 -15.39
CA ARG A 502 20.56 -10.91 -15.72
C ARG A 502 21.28 -9.57 -15.48
N ILE A 503 21.97 -9.44 -14.35
CA ILE A 503 22.80 -8.26 -14.04
C ILE A 503 23.87 -8.09 -15.12
N HIS A 504 24.51 -9.20 -15.50
CA HIS A 504 25.57 -9.22 -16.49
C HIS A 504 25.10 -8.89 -17.91
N VAL A 505 24.00 -9.48 -18.40
CA VAL A 505 23.43 -9.24 -19.74
C VAL A 505 23.02 -7.78 -19.91
N ARG A 506 22.36 -7.20 -18.89
CA ARG A 506 22.01 -5.76 -18.91
C ARG A 506 23.25 -4.87 -18.93
N SER A 507 24.31 -5.24 -18.20
CA SER A 507 25.59 -4.51 -18.25
C SER A 507 26.26 -4.64 -19.63
N CYS A 508 26.23 -5.81 -20.27
CA CYS A 508 26.86 -6.04 -21.57
C CYS A 508 26.18 -5.30 -22.73
N ARG A 509 24.84 -5.26 -22.78
CA ARG A 509 24.09 -4.54 -23.83
C ARG A 509 24.42 -3.04 -23.89
N ARG A 510 24.83 -2.43 -22.77
CA ARG A 510 25.17 -0.99 -22.72
C ARG A 510 26.65 -0.69 -22.99
N THR A 511 27.56 -1.63 -22.74
CA THR A 511 29.02 -1.37 -22.85
C THR A 511 29.66 -1.91 -24.13
N GLY A 512 28.91 -2.61 -24.98
CA GLY A 512 29.40 -3.16 -26.27
C GLY A 512 30.31 -4.37 -26.12
N ASN A 513 31.32 -4.32 -25.25
CA ASN A 513 32.27 -5.41 -25.04
C ASN A 513 32.13 -6.03 -23.63
N CYS A 514 31.82 -7.32 -23.60
CA CYS A 514 31.86 -8.13 -22.38
C CYS A 514 33.29 -8.63 -22.14
N PRO A 515 34.00 -8.24 -21.06
CA PRO A 515 35.35 -8.77 -20.78
C PRO A 515 35.38 -10.28 -20.44
N ARG A 516 34.22 -10.94 -20.41
CA ARG A 516 34.09 -12.40 -20.26
C ARG A 516 33.65 -13.12 -21.54
N GLY A 517 33.70 -12.48 -22.72
CA GLY A 517 33.44 -13.14 -24.01
C GLY A 517 31.98 -13.54 -24.27
N CYS A 518 31.04 -12.77 -23.75
CA CYS A 518 29.63 -13.18 -23.63
C CYS A 518 28.83 -13.04 -24.94
N TRP A 519 29.43 -12.36 -25.91
CA TRP A 519 28.88 -12.06 -27.24
C TRP A 519 29.93 -12.27 -28.33
N THR A 520 30.85 -13.21 -28.13
CA THR A 520 31.70 -13.70 -29.22
C THR A 520 31.00 -14.90 -29.87
N HIS A 521 29.92 -14.64 -30.60
CA HIS A 521 29.38 -15.51 -31.64
C HIS A 521 28.48 -14.72 -32.58
#